data_AF-A0A2B7ZVD5-F1
#
_entry.id   AF-A0A2B7ZVD5-F1
#
_cell.length_a   1.000
_cell.length_b   1.000
_cell.length_c   1.000
_cell.angle_alpha   90.00
_cell.angle_beta   90.00
_cell.angle_gamma   90.00
#
_symmetry.space_group_name_H-M   'P 1'
#
loop_
_entity.id
_entity.type
_entity.pdbx_description
1 polymer ?
#
loop_
_entity_poly.entity_id
_entity_poly.type
_entity_poly.pdbx_seq_one_letter_code
_entity_poly.pdbx_strand_id
1 'polypeptide(L)'
;MTILCQYLARILLRSLISAVLFVKRPYDDAFYELSRLLQIACTMPVTSLASERSFSCLKLIKTHLRTTMLDERLSSLAVLLMHSERVNELDFEEVIDRFALQYLHCRIQLTL
;
A
#
# COMPACT_ATOMS: atom_id res chain seq x y z
N MET A 1 -17.70 1.97 -3.36
CA MET A 1 -16.85 3.19 -3.25
C MET A 1 -15.35 2.88 -3.24
N THR A 2 -14.90 1.79 -2.60
CA THR A 2 -13.48 1.37 -2.59
C THR A 2 -12.96 0.85 -3.94
N ILE A 3 -13.72 -0.01 -4.62
CA ILE A 3 -13.33 -0.59 -5.93
C ILE A 3 -13.22 0.50 -7.01
N LEU A 4 -14.19 1.42 -7.06
CA LEU A 4 -14.16 2.54 -8.02
C LEU A 4 -12.98 3.48 -7.73
N CYS A 5 -12.68 3.79 -6.46
CA CYS A 5 -11.51 4.58 -6.07
C CYS A 5 -10.17 3.87 -6.35
N GLN A 6 -10.08 2.55 -6.15
CA GLN A 6 -8.87 1.79 -6.49
C GLN A 6 -8.65 1.70 -8.00
N TYR A 7 -9.71 1.55 -8.77
CA TYR A 7 -9.65 1.53 -10.23
C TYR A 7 -9.28 2.91 -10.79
N LEU A 8 -9.91 3.99 -10.27
CA LEU A 8 -9.54 5.37 -10.56
C LEU A 8 -8.09 5.65 -10.18
N ALA A 9 -7.65 5.24 -8.99
CA ALA A 9 -6.27 5.41 -8.53
C ALA A 9 -5.26 4.72 -9.44
N ARG A 10 -5.54 3.47 -9.84
CA ARG A 10 -4.69 2.72 -10.77
C ARG A 10 -4.64 3.36 -12.15
N ILE A 11 -5.78 3.84 -12.66
CA ILE A 11 -5.86 4.56 -13.94
C ILE A 11 -5.09 5.88 -13.87
N LEU A 12 -5.28 6.67 -12.81
CA LEU A 12 -4.59 7.94 -12.61
C LEU A 12 -3.09 7.72 -12.45
N LEU A 13 -2.67 6.71 -11.69
CA LEU A 13 -1.26 6.37 -11.51
C LEU A 13 -0.62 5.93 -12.83
N ARG A 14 -1.30 5.08 -13.62
CA ARG A 14 -0.83 4.69 -14.97
C ARG A 14 -0.74 5.88 -15.92
N SER A 15 -1.75 6.74 -15.93
CA SER A 15 -1.80 7.94 -16.74
C SER A 15 -0.65 8.90 -16.37
N LEU A 16 -0.45 9.13 -15.07
CA LEU A 16 0.62 9.97 -14.56
C LEU A 16 2.02 9.40 -14.90
N ILE A 17 2.21 8.08 -14.72
CA ILE A 17 3.46 7.41 -15.10
C ILE A 17 3.70 7.55 -16.62
N SER A 18 2.67 7.39 -17.46
CA SER A 18 2.81 7.56 -18.92
C SER A 18 3.17 9.00 -19.31
N ALA A 19 2.57 9.99 -18.64
CA ALA A 19 2.84 11.41 -18.89
C ALA A 19 4.27 11.79 -18.46
N VAL A 20 4.73 11.29 -17.31
CA VAL A 20 6.10 11.50 -16.83
C VAL A 20 7.11 10.81 -17.76
N LEU A 21 6.83 9.59 -18.22
CA LEU A 21 7.71 8.90 -19.17
C LEU A 21 7.77 9.63 -20.51
N PHE A 22 6.66 10.19 -20.99
CA PHE A 22 6.60 10.96 -22.23
C PHE A 22 7.45 12.24 -22.15
N VAL A 23 7.40 12.96 -21.03
CA VAL A 23 8.20 14.17 -20.81
C VAL A 23 9.68 13.84 -20.57
N LYS A 24 10.00 12.71 -19.92
CA LYS A 24 11.39 12.35 -19.61
C LYS A 24 12.19 11.90 -20.85
N ARG A 25 11.55 11.20 -21.80
CA ARG A 25 12.17 10.64 -23.02
C ARG A 25 12.98 11.65 -23.87
N PRO A 26 12.51 12.88 -24.16
CA PRO A 26 13.25 13.82 -25.01
C PRO A 26 14.29 14.69 -24.30
N TYR A 27 14.28 14.77 -22.95
CA TYR A 27 15.10 15.73 -22.19
C TYR A 27 16.15 15.09 -21.27
N ASP A 28 16.21 13.75 -21.20
CA ASP A 28 17.17 13.05 -20.31
C ASP A 28 18.64 13.38 -20.64
N ASP A 29 18.98 13.63 -21.91
CA ASP A 29 20.36 13.93 -22.32
C ASP A 29 20.73 15.43 -22.18
N ALA A 30 19.74 16.33 -22.15
CA ALA A 30 19.98 17.77 -22.15
C ALA A 30 19.92 18.40 -20.74
N PHE A 31 19.10 17.86 -19.83
CA PHE A 31 18.85 18.46 -18.51
C PHE A 31 18.71 17.41 -17.40
N TYR A 32 19.83 16.82 -16.97
CA TYR A 32 19.89 15.82 -15.91
C TYR A 32 19.34 16.32 -14.55
N GLU A 33 19.65 17.56 -14.16
CA GLU A 33 19.17 18.10 -12.88
C GLU A 33 17.65 18.34 -12.87
N LEU A 34 17.09 18.76 -14.01
CA LEU A 34 15.65 18.96 -14.15
C LEU A 34 14.90 17.63 -14.13
N SER A 35 15.44 16.60 -14.79
CA SER A 35 14.83 15.27 -14.78
C SER A 35 14.86 14.63 -13.39
N ARG A 36 15.93 14.87 -12.62
CA ARG A 36 16.04 14.46 -11.21
C ARG A 36 15.03 15.20 -10.32
N LEU A 37 14.88 16.52 -10.48
CA LEU A 37 13.92 17.31 -9.72
C LEU A 37 12.48 16.88 -10.03
N LEU A 38 12.16 16.64 -11.30
CA LEU A 38 10.86 16.15 -11.73
C LEU A 38 10.57 14.76 -11.18
N GLN A 39 11.57 13.87 -11.16
CA GLN A 39 11.43 12.55 -10.56
C GLN A 39 11.15 12.63 -9.06
N ILE A 40 11.87 13.50 -8.33
CA ILE A 40 11.60 13.75 -6.91
C ILE A 40 10.20 14.35 -6.71
N ALA A 41 9.81 15.34 -7.53
CA ALA A 41 8.49 15.97 -7.48
C ALA A 41 7.34 15.00 -7.83
N CYS A 42 7.57 14.01 -8.68
CA CYS A 42 6.60 12.95 -8.98
C CYS A 42 6.57 11.85 -7.92
N THR A 43 7.67 11.62 -7.19
CA THR A 43 7.69 10.72 -6.02
C THR A 43 7.12 11.37 -4.76
N MET A 44 7.26 12.69 -4.62
CA MET A 44 6.48 13.49 -3.69
C MET A 44 5.03 13.34 -4.14
N PRO A 45 4.19 12.62 -3.41
CA PRO A 45 3.02 12.06 -4.06
C PRO A 45 2.09 13.20 -4.46
N VAL A 46 1.48 13.05 -5.61
CA VAL A 46 0.18 13.67 -5.91
C VAL A 46 -0.78 13.10 -4.85
N THR A 47 -0.81 13.73 -3.67
CA THR A 47 -0.89 13.03 -2.35
C THR A 47 -2.29 12.80 -1.82
N SER A 48 -3.31 13.40 -2.41
CA SER A 48 -4.67 13.26 -1.86
C SER A 48 -5.14 11.82 -2.01
N LEU A 49 -4.99 11.21 -3.18
CA LEU A 49 -5.66 9.95 -3.47
C LEU A 49 -5.05 8.75 -2.71
N ALA A 50 -3.72 8.72 -2.55
CA ALA A 50 -3.03 7.68 -1.78
C ALA A 50 -3.27 7.82 -0.28
N SER A 51 -3.29 9.06 0.24
CA SER A 51 -3.61 9.32 1.65
C SER A 51 -5.08 9.03 1.95
N GLU A 52 -6.02 9.46 1.09
CA GLU A 52 -7.45 9.14 1.16
C GLU A 52 -7.69 7.63 1.17
N ARG A 53 -6.99 6.87 0.32
CA ARG A 53 -7.04 5.40 0.33
C ARG A 53 -6.60 4.84 1.68
N SER A 54 -5.47 5.31 2.20
CA SER A 54 -4.91 4.86 3.48
C SER A 54 -5.85 5.16 4.64
N PHE A 55 -6.40 6.38 4.70
CA PHE A 55 -7.39 6.79 5.71
C PHE A 55 -8.72 6.03 5.58
N SER A 56 -9.15 5.74 4.35
CA SER A 56 -10.36 4.95 4.09
C SER A 56 -10.20 3.50 4.57
N CYS A 57 -9.06 2.87 4.29
CA CYS A 57 -8.71 1.55 4.82
C CYS A 57 -8.67 1.55 6.35
N LEU A 58 -8.02 2.55 6.98
CA LEU A 58 -7.98 2.70 8.44
C LEU A 58 -9.39 2.85 9.03
N LYS A 59 -10.25 3.64 8.38
CA LYS A 59 -11.65 3.81 8.80
C LYS A 59 -12.42 2.49 8.72
N LEU A 60 -12.21 1.70 7.65
CA LEU A 60 -12.81 0.37 7.52
C LEU A 60 -12.36 -0.58 8.63
N ILE A 61 -11.07 -0.62 8.96
CA ILE A 61 -10.53 -1.45 10.06
C ILE A 61 -11.21 -1.08 11.39
N LYS A 62 -11.18 0.22 11.75
CA LYS A 62 -11.78 0.70 13.00
C LYS A 62 -13.29 0.44 13.06
N THR A 63 -14.00 0.58 11.94
CA THR A 63 -15.45 0.36 11.88
C THR A 63 -15.80 -1.12 11.94
N HIS A 64 -15.06 -1.96 11.21
CA HIS A 64 -15.33 -3.40 11.13
C HIS A 64 -15.06 -4.11 12.46
N LEU A 65 -13.95 -3.76 13.12
CA LEU A 65 -13.56 -4.37 14.40
C LEU A 65 -14.23 -3.68 15.61
N ARG A 66 -14.74 -2.44 15.45
CA ARG A 66 -15.35 -1.62 16.51
C ARG A 66 -14.52 -1.58 17.81
N THR A 67 -13.20 -1.51 17.68
CA THR A 67 -12.24 -1.69 18.79
C THR A 67 -11.45 -0.44 19.13
N THR A 68 -11.19 -0.25 20.42
CA THR A 68 -10.06 0.54 20.93
C THR A 68 -8.79 -0.31 20.86
N MET A 69 -8.21 -0.44 19.66
CA MET A 69 -6.91 -1.11 19.48
C MET A 69 -5.75 -0.14 19.70
N LEU A 70 -4.62 -0.68 20.17
CA LEU A 70 -3.35 0.04 20.22
C LEU A 70 -2.89 0.44 18.81
N ASP A 71 -2.29 1.63 18.69
CA ASP A 71 -1.90 2.20 17.40
C ASP A 71 -0.90 1.30 16.64
N GLU A 72 -0.02 0.58 17.35
CA GLU A 72 0.92 -0.36 16.70
C GLU A 72 0.20 -1.48 15.95
N ARG A 73 -0.78 -2.14 16.59
CA ARG A 73 -1.57 -3.22 15.98
C ARG A 73 -2.43 -2.70 14.82
N LEU A 74 -2.96 -1.50 14.98
CA LEU A 74 -3.74 -0.85 13.92
C LEU A 74 -2.87 -0.54 12.71
N SER A 75 -1.67 -0.01 12.92
CA SER A 75 -0.70 0.30 11.88
C SER A 75 -0.29 -0.97 11.12
N SER A 76 0.04 -2.06 11.82
CA SER A 76 0.38 -3.33 11.17
C SER A 76 -0.76 -3.87 10.30
N LEU A 77 -2.00 -3.78 10.78
CA LEU A 77 -3.16 -4.26 10.02
C LEU A 77 -3.47 -3.36 8.81
N ALA A 78 -3.25 -2.05 8.94
CA ALA A 78 -3.39 -1.10 7.84
C ALA A 78 -2.42 -1.40 6.71
N VAL A 79 -1.16 -1.74 7.02
CA VAL A 79 -0.16 -2.14 6.03
C VAL A 79 -0.60 -3.40 5.28
N LEU A 80 -1.10 -4.42 5.98
CA LEU A 80 -1.61 -5.65 5.36
C LEU A 80 -2.77 -5.37 4.40
N LEU A 81 -3.70 -4.49 4.77
CA LEU A 81 -4.84 -4.14 3.92
C LEU A 81 -4.47 -3.25 2.73
N MET A 82 -3.50 -2.35 2.88
CA MET A 82 -3.00 -1.54 1.77
C MET A 82 -2.34 -2.40 0.69
N HIS A 83 -1.63 -3.45 1.12
CA HIS A 83 -0.93 -4.41 0.27
C HIS A 83 -1.69 -5.74 0.13
N SER A 84 -3.01 -5.72 0.26
CA SER A 84 -3.83 -6.94 0.28
C SER A 84 -3.63 -7.85 -0.92
N GLU A 85 -3.34 -7.30 -2.10
CA GLU A 85 -3.03 -8.09 -3.30
C GLU A 85 -1.76 -8.92 -3.13
N ARG A 86 -0.70 -8.32 -2.59
CA ARG A 86 0.55 -9.03 -2.28
C ARG A 86 0.34 -10.01 -1.13
N VAL A 87 -0.48 -9.65 -0.14
CA VAL A 87 -0.78 -10.54 0.99
C VAL A 87 -1.55 -11.78 0.54
N ASN A 88 -2.44 -11.66 -0.44
CA ASN A 88 -3.17 -12.80 -1.01
C ASN A 88 -2.26 -13.75 -1.82
N GLU A 89 -1.09 -13.29 -2.26
CA GLU A 89 -0.07 -14.11 -2.92
C GLU A 89 0.86 -14.83 -1.92
N LEU A 90 0.79 -14.50 -0.63
CA LEU A 90 1.60 -15.15 0.41
C LEU A 90 1.03 -16.53 0.76
N ASP A 91 1.93 -17.48 1.02
CA ASP A 91 1.58 -18.76 1.60
C ASP A 91 1.31 -18.59 3.10
N PHE A 92 0.06 -18.78 3.49
CA PHE A 92 -0.36 -18.65 4.88
C PHE A 92 0.23 -19.75 5.78
N GLU A 93 0.49 -20.94 5.24
CA GLU A 93 1.09 -22.04 6.03
C GLU A 93 2.52 -21.70 6.44
N GLU A 94 3.33 -21.16 5.53
CA GLU A 94 4.68 -20.71 5.84
C GLU A 94 4.70 -19.57 6.88
N VAL A 95 3.68 -18.70 6.86
CA VAL A 95 3.53 -17.63 7.86
C VAL A 95 3.17 -18.20 9.23
N ILE A 96 2.27 -19.19 9.28
CA ILE A 96 1.87 -19.86 10.52
C ILE A 96 3.04 -20.64 11.13
N ASP A 97 3.78 -21.39 10.30
CA ASP A 97 4.96 -22.14 10.74
C ASP A 97 6.04 -21.21 11.30
N ARG A 98 6.33 -20.11 10.61
CA ARG A 98 7.26 -19.09 11.12
C ARG A 98 6.79 -18.48 12.43
N PHE A 99 5.49 -18.19 12.55
CA PHE A 99 4.93 -17.65 13.78
C PHE A 99 5.05 -18.65 14.95
N ALA A 100 4.77 -19.94 14.70
CA ALA A 100 4.89 -21.00 15.69
C ALA A 100 6.34 -21.22 16.16
N LEU A 101 7.30 -21.13 15.24
CA LEU A 101 8.73 -21.20 15.57
C LEU A 101 9.21 -19.99 16.39
N GLN A 102 8.72 -18.79 16.06
CA GLN A 102 9.09 -17.54 16.75
C GLN A 102 8.47 -17.45 18.15
N TYR A 103 7.24 -17.95 18.33
CA TYR A 103 6.51 -17.89 19.59
C TYR A 103 6.13 -19.29 20.07
N LEU A 104 7.12 -20.02 20.59
CA LEU A 104 7.03 -21.41 21.06
C LEU A 104 5.88 -21.73 22.05
N HIS A 105 5.23 -20.72 22.65
CA HIS A 105 4.14 -20.88 23.62
C HIS A 105 2.76 -20.39 23.16
N CYS A 106 2.60 -19.86 21.95
CA CYS A 106 1.29 -19.41 21.46
C CYS A 106 0.63 -20.47 20.57
N ARG A 107 -0.13 -21.39 21.19
CA ARG A 107 -1.08 -22.25 20.45
C ARG A 107 -2.24 -21.40 19.93
N ILE A 108 -2.14 -20.94 18.69
CA ILE A 108 -3.32 -20.45 17.96
C ILE A 108 -3.80 -21.63 17.10
N GLN A 109 -4.70 -22.46 17.65
CA GLN A 109 -5.41 -23.46 16.84
C GLN A 109 -6.52 -22.75 16.08
N LEU A 110 -6.26 -22.41 14.81
CA LEU A 110 -7.33 -22.06 13.86
C LEU A 110 -7.83 -23.38 13.28
N THR A 111 -8.80 -24.00 13.95
CA THR A 111 -9.58 -25.09 13.35
C THR A 111 -10.49 -24.48 12.29
N LEU A 112 -10.19 -24.77 11.02
CA LEU A 112 -11.15 -24.72 9.92
C LEU A 112 -12.20 -25.82 10.08
#